data_AF-A0A1G6CCE3-F1
#
_entry.id   AF-A0A1G6CCE3-F1
#
_cell.length_a   1.000
_cell.length_b   1.000
_cell.length_c   1.000
_cell.angle_alpha   90.00
_cell.angle_beta   90.00
_cell.angle_gamma   90.00
#
_symmetry.space_group_name_H-M   'P 1'
#
loop_
_entity.id
_entity.type
_entity.pdbx_description
1 polymer ?
#
loop_
_entity_poly.entity_id
_entity_poly.type
_entity_poly.pdbx_seq_one_letter_code
_entity_poly.pdbx_strand_id
1 'polypeptide(L)'
;MNIIGLWKVKELNVVEVNKETHSITRTWRTSEDIAADGSVNPMQKAFAQSAYKFEEDGTVLSLMPKAIVPAGEGEAYDDEFVIAKRTQWKEENGKLFLAAEENGKLDWQEMIPAGDSFEVLGYQRIQRA
;
A
#
# COMPACT_ATOMS: atom_id res chain seq x y z
N MET A 1 10.72 13.69 -10.20
CA MET A 1 10.30 13.73 -8.76
C MET A 1 11.05 12.61 -8.03
N ASN A 2 11.58 12.75 -6.80
CA ASN A 2 12.39 11.65 -6.20
C ASN A 2 11.54 10.65 -5.38
N ILE A 3 10.95 9.67 -6.06
CA ILE A 3 10.16 8.58 -5.46
C ILE A 3 11.03 7.42 -4.95
N ILE A 4 12.30 7.34 -5.35
CA ILE A 4 13.20 6.24 -4.98
C ILE A 4 13.36 6.15 -3.45
N GLY A 5 13.22 4.93 -2.93
CA GLY A 5 13.37 4.63 -1.50
C GLY A 5 12.17 3.89 -0.91
N LEU A 6 12.18 3.78 0.42
CA LEU A 6 11.14 3.13 1.21
C LEU A 6 10.03 4.13 1.58
N TRP A 7 8.78 3.70 1.41
CA TRP A 7 7.58 4.47 1.72
C TRP A 7 6.63 3.61 2.54
N LYS A 8 6.16 4.12 3.68
CA LYS A 8 5.20 3.44 4.55
C LYS A 8 3.80 3.98 4.30
N VAL A 9 2.78 3.15 4.50
CA VAL A 9 1.39 3.62 4.48
C VAL A 9 1.17 4.57 5.66
N LYS A 10 0.77 5.81 5.35
CA LYS A 10 0.39 6.88 6.29
C LYS A 10 -1.10 6.79 6.62
N GLU A 11 -1.91 6.63 5.58
CA GLU A 11 -3.36 6.52 5.68
C GLU A 11 -3.87 5.40 4.77
N LEU A 12 -4.93 4.72 5.22
CA LEU A 12 -5.68 3.74 4.44
C LEU A 12 -7.12 4.22 4.28
N ASN A 13 -7.68 4.04 3.10
CA ASN A 13 -9.10 4.24 2.85
C ASN A 13 -9.88 3.03 3.37
N VAL A 14 -10.24 3.07 4.64
CA VAL A 14 -10.88 1.96 5.35
C VAL A 14 -12.29 1.77 4.81
N VAL A 15 -12.59 0.53 4.43
CA VAL A 15 -13.90 0.09 3.97
C VAL A 15 -14.67 -0.48 5.15
N GLU A 16 -15.82 0.10 5.44
CA GLU A 16 -16.75 -0.35 6.46
C GLU A 16 -18.07 -0.76 5.81
N VAL A 17 -18.56 -1.95 6.16
CA VAL A 17 -19.82 -2.49 5.64
C VAL A 17 -20.83 -2.50 6.76
N ASN A 18 -21.85 -1.64 6.66
CA ASN A 18 -22.99 -1.72 7.55
C ASN A 18 -23.91 -2.84 7.07
N LYS A 19 -24.00 -3.91 7.87
CA LYS A 19 -24.79 -5.10 7.53
C LYS A 19 -26.29 -4.89 7.62
N GLU A 20 -26.75 -3.94 8.44
CA GLU A 20 -28.17 -3.65 8.61
C GLU A 20 -28.70 -2.84 7.42
N THR A 21 -27.96 -1.81 7.00
CA THR A 21 -28.35 -0.92 5.91
C THR A 21 -27.79 -1.33 4.55
N HIS A 22 -26.96 -2.37 4.49
CA HIS A 22 -26.21 -2.79 3.28
C HIS A 22 -25.40 -1.66 2.63
N SER A 23 -24.99 -0.66 3.41
CA SER A 23 -24.21 0.47 2.92
C SER A 23 -22.72 0.24 3.11
N ILE A 24 -21.93 0.74 2.16
CA ILE A 24 -20.47 0.74 2.23
C ILE A 24 -20.00 2.17 2.45
N THR A 25 -19.23 2.39 3.50
CA THR A 25 -18.54 3.66 3.77
C THR A 25 -17.05 3.50 3.56
N ARG A 26 -16.42 4.58 3.10
CA ARG A 26 -14.99 4.68 2.81
C ARG A 26 -14.44 5.89 3.53
N THR A 27 -13.49 5.69 4.44
CA THR A 27 -12.95 6.76 5.26
C THR A 27 -11.44 6.64 5.34
N TRP A 28 -10.74 7.71 4.97
CA TRP A 28 -9.30 7.83 5.18
C TRP A 28 -9.03 7.88 6.69
N ARG A 29 -8.23 6.92 7.16
CA ARG A 29 -7.79 6.84 8.56
C ARG A 29 -6.28 6.65 8.60
N THR A 30 -5.62 7.19 9.62
CA THR A 30 -4.17 7.01 9.79
C THR A 30 -3.83 5.56 10.13
N SER A 31 -2.63 5.12 9.75
CA SER A 31 -2.17 3.78 10.07
C SER A 31 -2.08 3.52 11.58
N GLU A 32 -1.80 4.57 12.37
CA GLU A 32 -1.77 4.52 13.83
C GLU A 32 -3.17 4.26 14.41
N ASP A 33 -4.18 5.01 13.95
CA ASP A 33 -5.58 4.82 14.38
C ASP A 33 -6.09 3.43 14.02
N ILE A 34 -5.73 2.93 12.83
CA ILE A 34 -6.13 1.60 12.37
C ILE A 34 -5.49 0.49 13.21
N ALA A 35 -4.20 0.64 13.56
CA ALA A 35 -3.49 -0.34 14.38
C ALA A 35 -4.12 -0.44 15.79
N ALA A 36 -4.49 0.69 16.38
CA ALA A 36 -5.08 0.76 17.72
C ALA A 36 -6.56 0.29 17.77
N ASP A 37 -7.30 0.38 16.67
CA ASP A 37 -8.73 0.08 16.64
C ASP A 37 -9.01 -1.43 16.51
N GLY A 38 -9.46 -2.07 17.60
CA GLY A 38 -9.81 -3.49 17.64
C GLY A 38 -10.94 -3.93 16.70
N SER A 39 -11.75 -3.01 16.16
CA SER A 39 -12.88 -3.31 15.28
C SER A 39 -12.51 -3.41 13.80
N VAL A 40 -11.36 -2.86 13.40
CA VAL A 40 -10.92 -2.87 12.00
C VAL A 40 -10.53 -4.30 11.58
N ASN A 41 -10.98 -4.70 10.40
CA ASN A 41 -10.68 -6.01 9.81
C ASN A 41 -9.16 -6.27 9.78
N PRO A 42 -8.69 -7.47 10.16
CA PRO A 42 -7.26 -7.81 10.19
C PRO A 42 -6.51 -7.56 8.87
N MET A 43 -7.16 -7.78 7.72
CA MET A 43 -6.57 -7.51 6.40
C MET A 43 -6.35 -6.00 6.17
N GLN A 44 -7.27 -5.15 6.65
CA GLN A 44 -7.09 -3.70 6.55
C GLN A 44 -5.97 -3.22 7.49
N LYS A 45 -5.83 -3.84 8.67
CA LYS A 45 -4.69 -3.57 9.57
C LYS A 45 -3.36 -3.95 8.93
N ALA A 46 -3.31 -5.12 8.30
CA ALA A 46 -2.18 -5.59 7.51
C ALA A 46 -1.77 -4.57 6.43
N PHE A 47 -2.74 -4.08 5.65
CA PHE A 47 -2.48 -3.07 4.62
C PHE A 47 -2.04 -1.72 5.19
N ALA A 48 -2.57 -1.30 6.34
CA ALA A 48 -2.14 -0.07 7.01
C ALA A 48 -0.68 -0.15 7.52
N GLN A 49 -0.17 -1.36 7.77
CA GLN A 49 1.21 -1.60 8.19
C GLN A 49 2.15 -1.97 7.03
N SER A 50 1.66 -1.97 5.79
CA SER A 50 2.47 -2.30 4.61
C SER A 50 3.38 -1.16 4.18
N ALA A 51 4.32 -1.47 3.30
CA ALA A 51 5.27 -0.51 2.74
C ALA A 51 5.54 -0.78 1.26
N TYR A 52 6.13 0.20 0.59
CA TYR A 52 6.56 0.13 -0.80
C TYR A 52 8.02 0.55 -0.89
N LYS A 53 8.84 -0.22 -1.60
CA LYS A 53 10.20 0.17 -1.96
C LYS A 53 10.28 0.43 -3.45
N PHE A 54 10.58 1.66 -3.84
CA PHE A 54 10.80 2.06 -5.24
C PHE A 54 12.29 2.03 -5.56
N GLU A 55 12.66 1.32 -6.62
CA GLU A 55 14.05 1.11 -7.04
C GLU A 55 14.35 1.84 -8.35
N GLU A 56 15.63 2.17 -8.57
CA GLU A 56 16.06 2.98 -9.72
C GLU A 56 15.81 2.31 -11.08
N ASP A 57 15.73 0.98 -11.10
CA ASP A 57 15.50 0.17 -12.30
C ASP A 57 14.03 0.10 -12.73
N GLY A 58 13.14 0.79 -12.01
CA GLY A 58 11.69 0.75 -12.26
C GLY A 58 10.96 -0.34 -11.47
N THR A 59 11.65 -1.11 -10.61
CA THR A 59 11.02 -2.12 -9.76
C THR A 59 10.35 -1.48 -8.54
N VAL A 60 9.21 -2.04 -8.13
CA VAL A 60 8.57 -1.77 -6.84
C VAL A 60 8.38 -3.06 -6.08
N LEU A 61 8.82 -3.07 -4.82
CA LEU A 61 8.50 -4.13 -3.87
C LEU A 61 7.32 -3.68 -3.01
N SER A 62 6.21 -4.41 -3.06
CA SER A 62 5.15 -4.32 -2.06
C SER A 62 5.53 -5.21 -0.88
N LEU A 63 5.63 -4.59 0.29
CA LEU A 63 6.14 -5.21 1.51
C LEU A 63 5.01 -5.37 2.52
N MET A 64 4.86 -6.57 3.07
CA MET A 64 3.92 -6.88 4.13
C MET A 64 4.67 -7.17 5.44
N PRO A 65 4.13 -6.78 6.61
CA PRO A 65 4.74 -7.14 7.89
C PRO A 65 4.87 -8.65 8.04
N LYS A 66 6.01 -9.12 8.56
CA LYS A 66 6.18 -10.55 8.88
C LYS A 66 5.16 -11.07 9.87
N ALA A 67 4.69 -10.23 10.79
CA ALA A 67 3.76 -10.62 11.86
C ALA A 67 2.42 -11.17 11.36
N ILE A 68 2.03 -10.86 10.12
CA ILE A 68 0.77 -11.31 9.50
C ILE A 68 0.98 -12.44 8.48
N VAL A 69 2.23 -12.79 8.18
CA VAL A 69 2.57 -13.86 7.23
C VAL A 69 2.98 -15.09 8.03
N PRO A 70 2.44 -16.28 7.71
CA PRO A 70 2.82 -17.50 8.42
C PRO A 70 4.34 -17.71 8.43
N ALA A 71 4.87 -18.18 9.56
CA ALA A 71 6.30 -18.37 9.72
C ALA A 71 6.84 -19.37 8.67
N GLY A 72 7.87 -18.96 7.93
CA GLY A 72 8.46 -19.75 6.85
C GLY A 72 7.78 -19.56 5.49
N GLU A 73 6.73 -18.73 5.40
CA GLU A 73 6.10 -18.34 4.15
C GLU A 73 6.56 -16.93 3.71
N GLY A 74 6.69 -16.75 2.39
CA GLY A 74 7.12 -15.48 1.78
C GLY A 74 8.64 -15.29 1.74
N GLU A 75 9.08 -14.45 0.80
CA GLU A 75 10.48 -14.08 0.68
C GLU A 75 10.79 -12.92 1.64
N ALA A 76 11.78 -13.10 2.53
CA ALA A 76 12.15 -12.05 3.48
C ALA A 76 12.77 -10.84 2.75
N TYR A 77 12.34 -9.64 3.12
CA TYR A 77 12.97 -8.39 2.69
C TYR A 77 14.03 -7.93 3.71
N ASP A 78 13.61 -7.78 4.97
CA ASP A 78 14.45 -7.44 6.12
C ASP A 78 13.90 -8.13 7.37
N ASP A 79 14.20 -7.65 8.57
CA ASP A 79 13.71 -8.23 9.83
C ASP A 79 12.21 -7.96 10.09
N GLU A 80 11.62 -6.92 9.50
CA GLU A 80 10.24 -6.48 9.74
C GLU A 80 9.28 -6.95 8.64
N PHE A 81 9.75 -7.06 7.40
CA PHE A 81 8.92 -7.25 6.21
C PHE A 81 9.27 -8.50 5.39
N VAL A 82 8.25 -9.00 4.69
CA VAL A 82 8.39 -9.92 3.56
C VAL A 82 7.94 -9.24 2.27
N ILE A 83 8.46 -9.71 1.13
CA ILE A 83 8.05 -9.29 -0.20
C ILE A 83 6.74 -9.98 -0.55
N ALA A 84 5.66 -9.20 -0.60
CA ALA A 84 4.33 -9.68 -0.99
C ALA A 84 4.15 -9.73 -2.50
N LYS A 85 4.66 -8.72 -3.20
CA LYS A 85 4.59 -8.61 -4.65
C LYS A 85 5.77 -7.79 -5.19
N ARG A 86 6.23 -8.16 -6.38
CA ARG A 86 7.08 -7.32 -7.23
C ARG A 86 6.23 -6.75 -8.35
N THR A 87 6.29 -5.45 -8.55
CA THR A 87 5.64 -4.76 -9.66
C THR A 87 6.57 -3.69 -10.22
N GLN A 88 6.06 -2.85 -11.10
CA GLN A 88 6.83 -1.82 -11.79
C GLN A 88 6.28 -0.43 -11.51
N TRP A 89 7.14 0.58 -11.59
CA TRP A 89 6.77 1.99 -11.61
C TRP A 89 7.47 2.71 -12.76
N LYS A 90 6.93 3.88 -13.14
CA LYS A 90 7.54 4.77 -14.12
C LYS A 90 7.21 6.23 -13.85
N GLU A 91 8.05 7.14 -14.34
CA GLU A 91 7.76 8.57 -14.45
C GLU A 91 7.54 8.92 -15.93
N GLU A 92 6.35 9.45 -16.26
CA GLU A 92 6.02 9.93 -17.61
C GLU A 92 5.41 11.33 -17.49
N ASN A 93 5.96 12.31 -18.21
CA ASN A 93 5.48 13.70 -18.21
C ASN A 93 5.38 14.32 -16.79
N GLY A 94 6.32 14.00 -15.90
CA GLY A 94 6.34 14.49 -14.51
C GLY A 94 5.29 13.84 -13.59
N LYS A 95 4.56 12.84 -14.08
CA LYS A 95 3.62 12.02 -13.32
C LYS A 95 4.22 10.67 -13.01
N LEU A 96 3.91 10.14 -11.84
CA LEU A 96 4.34 8.80 -11.46
C LEU A 96 3.21 7.81 -11.65
N PHE A 97 3.56 6.60 -12.08
CA PHE A 97 2.61 5.51 -12.27
C PHE A 97 3.12 4.26 -11.60
N LEU A 98 2.19 3.51 -11.01
CA LEU A 98 2.42 2.18 -10.46
C LEU A 98 1.65 1.16 -11.30
N ALA A 99 2.31 0.06 -11.66
CA ALA A 99 1.64 -1.03 -12.35
C ALA A 99 0.82 -1.87 -11.35
N ALA A 100 -0.47 -2.02 -11.62
CA ALA A 100 -1.30 -3.11 -11.15
C ALA A 100 -1.29 -4.22 -12.21
N GLU A 101 -1.44 -5.47 -11.79
CA GLU A 101 -1.61 -6.57 -12.73
C GLU A 101 -3.08 -6.97 -12.71
N GLU A 102 -3.74 -6.84 -13.86
CA GLU A 102 -5.14 -7.20 -14.02
C GLU A 102 -5.28 -8.06 -15.28
N ASN A 103 -5.81 -9.28 -15.12
CA ASN A 103 -5.98 -10.25 -16.21
C ASN A 103 -4.69 -10.53 -17.01
N GLY A 104 -3.54 -10.58 -16.34
CA GLY A 104 -2.22 -10.83 -16.97
C GLY A 104 -1.69 -9.67 -17.80
N LYS A 105 -2.28 -8.47 -17.68
CA LYS A 105 -1.80 -7.23 -18.30
C LYS A 105 -1.44 -6.23 -17.22
N LEU A 106 -0.45 -5.39 -17.52
CA LEU A 106 -0.11 -4.25 -16.69
C LEU A 106 -1.16 -3.15 -16.93
N ASP A 107 -1.87 -2.80 -15.87
CA ASP A 107 -2.70 -1.60 -15.77
C ASP A 107 -1.91 -0.52 -15.03
N TRP A 108 -1.68 0.63 -15.65
CA TRP A 108 -0.87 1.69 -15.09
C TRP A 108 -1.76 2.70 -14.37
N GLN A 109 -1.59 2.82 -13.06
CA GLN A 109 -2.37 3.74 -12.24
C GLN A 109 -1.51 4.92 -11.79
N GLU A 110 -2.00 6.13 -12.02
CA GLU A 110 -1.32 7.36 -11.58
C GLU A 110 -1.27 7.41 -10.05
N MET A 111 -0.08 7.70 -9.51
CA MET A 111 0.08 8.01 -8.10
C MET A 111 -0.24 9.49 -7.89
N ILE A 112 -1.30 9.78 -7.12
CA ILE A 112 -1.83 11.15 -6.99
C ILE A 112 -1.09 11.86 -5.86
N PRO A 113 -0.44 13.02 -6.09
CA PRO A 113 0.18 13.78 -5.01
C PRO A 113 -0.85 14.23 -3.95
N ALA A 114 -0.53 14.02 -2.68
CA ALA A 114 -1.35 14.39 -1.54
C ALA A 114 -0.47 14.99 -0.43
N GLY A 115 -0.13 16.28 -0.57
CA GLY A 115 0.78 16.96 0.35
C GLY A 115 2.20 16.40 0.27
N ASP A 116 2.69 15.82 1.38
CA ASP A 116 3.97 15.12 1.51
C ASP A 116 3.88 13.61 1.17
N SER A 117 2.71 13.16 0.73
CA SER A 117 2.40 11.75 0.45
C SER A 117 1.94 11.54 -1.00
N PHE A 118 1.85 10.27 -1.40
CA PHE A 118 1.21 9.87 -2.66
C PHE A 118 0.04 8.94 -2.37
N GLU A 119 -1.11 9.18 -2.98
CA GLU A 119 -2.16 8.19 -3.06
C GLU A 119 -1.80 7.13 -4.11
N VAL A 120 -1.86 5.86 -3.72
CA VAL A 120 -1.57 4.71 -4.58
C VAL A 120 -2.78 3.78 -4.62
N LEU A 121 -3.10 3.33 -5.83
CA LEU A 121 -4.15 2.35 -6.15
C LEU A 121 -5.56 2.73 -5.63
N GLY A 122 -5.78 4.01 -5.28
CA GLY A 122 -7.07 4.53 -4.79
C GLY A 122 -7.46 4.12 -3.37
N TYR A 123 -6.55 3.53 -2.59
CA TYR A 123 -6.86 3.08 -1.22
C TYR A 123 -5.76 3.28 -0.19
N GLN A 124 -4.53 3.65 -0.57
CA GLN A 124 -3.45 3.96 0.36
C GLN A 124 -2.87 5.34 0.08
N ARG A 125 -2.47 6.05 1.12
CA ARG A 125 -1.55 7.19 1.02
C ARG A 125 -0.24 6.80 1.67
N ILE A 126 0.84 6.92 0.90
CA ILE A 126 2.18 6.52 1.33
C ILE A 126 3.05 7.75 1.59
N GLN A 127 3.83 7.72 2.65
CA GLN A 127 4.81 8.74 2.98
C GLN A 127 6.20 8.13 3.09
N ARG A 128 7.23 8.94 2.89
CA ARG A 128 8.61 8.47 2.98
C ARG A 128 8.90 7.94 4.39
N ALA A 129 9.53 6.76 4.46
CA ALA A 129 9.85 6.08 5.71
C ALA A 129 11.02 6.71 6.45
#